data_AF-A0A9W9E4L6-F1
#
_entry.id   AF-A0A9W9E4L6-F1
#
_cell.length_a   1.000
_cell.length_b   1.000
_cell.length_c   1.000
_cell.angle_alpha   90.00
_cell.angle_beta   90.00
_cell.angle_gamma   90.00
#
_symmetry.space_group_name_H-M   'P 1'
#
loop_
_entity.id
_entity.type
_entity.pdbx_description
1 polymer ?
#
loop_
_entity_poly.entity_id
_entity_poly.type
_entity_poly.pdbx_seq_one_letter_code
_entity_poly.pdbx_strand_id
1 'polypeptide(L)'
;MVKVVAKSEKSAIERAETKREGVSKLSKRLGINCNGSSTCGVGGIAGTERGTIDDLRNTVAGGDDGLWGEGQQIACISHATGRLCAFYQNVGDRTFNKDQTLMYMQWLLDHGCEVCGSVPTDDGNDVNNGELTVNFVA
;
A
#
# COMPACT_ATOMS: atom_id res chain seq x y z
N MET A 1 -2.48 42.34 40.00
CA MET A 1 -1.45 42.76 39.02
C MET A 1 -1.42 41.76 37.89
N VAL A 2 -2.06 42.09 36.77
CA VAL A 2 -2.05 41.25 35.55
C VAL A 2 -0.68 41.45 34.91
N LYS A 3 0.15 40.39 34.90
CA LYS A 3 1.44 40.42 34.20
C LYS A 3 1.17 40.63 32.72
N VAL A 4 1.53 41.81 32.21
CA VAL A 4 1.54 42.12 30.78
C VAL A 4 2.68 41.30 30.18
N VAL A 5 2.35 40.19 29.52
CA VAL A 5 3.34 39.40 28.78
C VAL A 5 3.88 40.27 27.64
N ALA A 6 5.20 40.44 27.59
CA ALA A 6 5.85 41.30 26.62
C ALA A 6 5.56 40.82 25.19
N LYS A 7 5.25 41.77 24.30
CA LYS A 7 4.85 41.55 22.90
C LYS A 7 5.80 40.63 22.11
N SER A 8 7.09 40.58 22.49
CA SER A 8 8.12 39.74 21.85
C SER A 8 8.04 38.26 22.24
N GLU A 9 7.67 37.94 23.48
CA GLU A 9 7.58 36.55 23.94
C GLU A 9 6.33 35.87 23.37
N LYS A 10 5.24 36.64 23.25
CA LYS A 10 3.98 36.16 22.64
C LYS A 10 4.17 35.75 21.17
N SER A 11 4.94 36.52 20.39
CA SER A 11 5.22 36.21 18.97
C SER A 11 6.10 34.97 18.78
N ALA A 12 7.01 34.68 19.73
CA ALA A 12 7.87 33.50 19.66
C ALA A 12 7.09 32.21 19.96
N ILE A 13 6.14 32.27 20.90
CA ILE A 13 5.26 31.15 21.25
C ILE A 13 4.28 30.85 20.10
N GLU A 14 3.65 31.89 19.55
CA GLU A 14 2.73 31.76 18.40
C GLU A 14 3.42 31.10 17.19
N ARG A 15 4.65 31.54 16.87
CA ARG A 15 5.47 30.95 15.78
C ARG A 15 5.88 29.49 16.05
N ALA A 16 6.10 29.12 17.31
CA ALA A 16 6.45 27.75 17.69
C ALA A 16 5.22 26.81 17.64
N GLU A 17 4.04 27.32 17.97
CA GLU A 17 2.77 26.59 17.87
C GLU A 17 2.37 26.37 16.41
N THR A 18 2.47 27.39 15.55
CA THR A 18 2.20 27.22 14.10
C THR A 18 3.16 26.24 13.42
N LYS A 19 4.43 26.20 13.86
CA LYS A 19 5.43 25.25 13.35
C LYS A 19 5.12 23.81 13.77
N ARG A 20 4.52 23.59 14.95
CA ARG A 20 4.09 22.25 15.40
C ARG A 20 2.83 21.78 14.66
N GLU A 21 1.87 22.66 14.40
CA GLU A 21 0.67 22.33 13.61
C GLU A 21 0.97 22.09 12.12
N GLY A 22 1.96 22.81 11.55
CA GLY A 22 2.42 22.58 10.17
C GLY A 22 3.14 21.23 9.98
N VAL A 23 3.85 20.75 11.01
CA VAL A 23 4.52 19.44 11.00
C VAL A 23 3.52 18.30 11.25
N SER A 24 2.45 18.52 12.02
CA SER A 24 1.42 17.51 12.28
C SER A 24 0.43 17.27 11.13
N LYS A 25 0.47 18.11 10.08
CA LYS A 25 -0.38 17.99 8.88
C LYS A 25 0.37 17.66 7.59
N LEU A 26 1.64 17.28 7.66
CA LEU A 26 2.19 16.41 6.61
C LEU A 26 1.61 15.02 6.84
N SER A 27 0.44 14.74 6.24
CA SER A 27 0.08 13.35 5.95
C SER A 27 1.28 12.77 5.21
N LYS A 28 2.03 11.89 5.86
CA LYS A 28 3.13 11.18 5.23
C LYS A 28 2.47 10.32 4.15
N ARG A 29 2.60 10.74 2.89
CA ARG A 29 2.16 9.97 1.73
C ARG A 29 2.79 8.59 1.87
N LEU A 30 1.97 7.58 2.05
CA LEU A 30 2.46 6.22 2.16
C LEU A 30 2.69 5.75 0.73
N GLY A 31 3.97 5.69 0.33
CA GLY A 31 4.34 5.21 -0.99
C GLY A 31 4.31 3.70 -1.10
N ILE A 32 5.04 3.19 -2.08
CA ILE A 32 5.31 1.75 -2.18
C ILE A 32 5.83 1.20 -0.84
N ASN A 33 5.29 0.06 -0.41
CA ASN A 33 5.58 -0.51 0.89
C ASN A 33 5.27 -2.02 0.93
N CYS A 34 5.81 -2.71 1.93
CA CYS A 34 5.58 -4.15 2.16
C CYS A 34 4.65 -4.41 3.35
N ASN A 35 3.74 -3.48 3.64
CA ASN A 35 2.76 -3.68 4.71
C ASN A 35 1.70 -4.70 4.26
N GLY A 36 1.16 -5.43 5.23
CA GLY A 36 0.10 -6.39 4.99
C GLY A 36 -0.44 -6.93 6.31
N SER A 37 -1.35 -7.88 6.21
CA SER A 37 -1.83 -8.61 7.39
C SER A 37 -0.68 -9.32 8.12
N SER A 38 -0.86 -9.63 9.40
CA SER A 38 0.09 -10.49 10.14
C SER A 38 0.27 -11.86 9.47
N THR A 39 -0.72 -12.30 8.70
CA THR A 39 -0.69 -13.55 7.93
C THR A 39 0.42 -13.54 6.87
N CYS A 40 0.81 -12.37 6.37
CA CYS A 40 1.94 -12.19 5.45
C CYS A 40 3.28 -12.60 6.07
N GLY A 41 3.42 -12.54 7.40
CA GLY A 41 4.63 -12.87 8.16
C GLY A 41 4.70 -14.33 8.62
N VAL A 42 3.56 -15.00 8.78
CA VAL A 42 3.51 -16.43 9.11
C VAL A 42 3.61 -17.26 7.83
N GLY A 43 4.51 -18.24 7.84
CA GLY A 43 4.65 -19.17 6.73
C GLY A 43 3.39 -20.03 6.54
N GLY A 44 3.33 -20.82 5.46
CA GLY A 44 2.28 -21.81 5.31
C GLY A 44 2.26 -22.77 6.49
N ILE A 45 1.09 -22.92 7.10
CA ILE A 45 0.89 -23.84 8.20
C ILE A 45 0.96 -25.26 7.62
N ALA A 46 1.68 -26.17 8.30
CA ALA A 46 1.82 -27.57 7.89
C ALA A 46 2.55 -27.81 6.55
N GLY A 47 3.51 -26.94 6.19
CA GLY A 47 4.40 -27.16 5.05
C GLY A 47 3.80 -26.77 3.69
N THR A 48 2.69 -26.02 3.69
CA THR A 48 2.20 -25.38 2.46
C THR A 48 3.07 -24.18 2.09
N GLU A 49 3.16 -23.88 0.78
CA GLU A 49 3.83 -22.68 0.32
C GLU A 49 3.12 -21.43 0.86
N ARG A 50 3.89 -20.38 1.18
CA ARG A 50 3.34 -19.12 1.69
C ARG A 50 2.48 -18.41 0.65
N GLY A 51 2.73 -18.69 -0.63
CA GLY A 51 2.43 -17.80 -1.74
C GLY A 51 3.34 -16.56 -1.65
N THR A 52 3.91 -16.17 -2.77
CA THR A 52 4.71 -14.94 -2.89
C THR A 52 4.09 -14.00 -3.93
N ILE A 53 4.56 -12.75 -3.92
CA ILE A 53 4.23 -11.80 -4.99
C ILE A 53 4.72 -12.34 -6.35
N ASP A 54 5.85 -13.05 -6.39
CA ASP A 54 6.37 -13.66 -7.63
C ASP A 54 5.46 -14.77 -8.15
N ASP A 55 4.94 -15.64 -7.27
CA ASP A 55 3.99 -16.69 -7.64
C ASP A 55 2.69 -16.09 -8.24
N LEU A 56 2.18 -15.02 -7.63
CA LEU A 56 1.02 -14.29 -8.14
C LEU A 56 1.32 -13.65 -9.49
N ARG A 57 2.49 -13.01 -9.63
CA ARG A 57 2.93 -12.39 -10.88
C ARG A 57 3.05 -13.43 -12.00
N ASN A 58 3.63 -14.59 -11.71
CA ASN A 58 3.74 -15.70 -12.66
C ASN A 58 2.36 -16.25 -13.06
N THR A 59 1.43 -16.32 -12.11
CA THR A 59 0.04 -16.71 -12.37
C THR A 59 -0.64 -15.72 -13.33
N VAL A 60 -0.50 -14.42 -13.10
CA VAL A 60 -1.05 -13.38 -14.00
C VAL A 60 -0.37 -13.44 -15.37
N ALA A 61 0.95 -13.61 -15.42
CA ALA A 61 1.71 -13.65 -16.66
C ALA A 61 1.30 -14.82 -17.56
N GLY A 62 1.03 -15.99 -16.96
CA GLY A 62 0.56 -17.18 -17.67
C GLY A 62 -0.93 -17.21 -17.99
N GLY A 63 -1.74 -16.33 -17.38
CA GLY A 63 -3.17 -16.22 -17.62
C GLY A 63 -3.53 -15.45 -18.88
N ASP A 64 -4.83 -15.40 -19.20
CA ASP A 64 -5.36 -14.58 -20.30
C ASP A 64 -5.22 -13.08 -20.02
N ASP A 65 -5.35 -12.27 -21.06
CA ASP A 65 -5.47 -10.81 -20.91
C ASP A 65 -6.73 -10.47 -20.09
N GLY A 66 -6.63 -9.40 -19.31
CA GLY A 66 -7.71 -8.95 -18.44
C GLY A 66 -7.65 -7.46 -18.18
N LEU A 67 -8.75 -6.96 -17.61
CA LEU A 67 -8.94 -5.58 -17.21
C LEU A 67 -9.58 -5.59 -15.82
N TRP A 68 -8.88 -5.05 -14.82
CA TRP A 68 -9.29 -5.10 -13.42
C TRP A 68 -9.40 -3.69 -12.83
N GLY A 69 -10.49 -3.45 -12.09
CA GLY A 69 -10.74 -2.24 -11.34
C GLY A 69 -10.88 -2.49 -9.84
N GLU A 70 -11.54 -1.56 -9.15
CA GLU A 70 -11.70 -1.54 -7.70
C GLU A 70 -12.17 -2.89 -7.12
N GLY A 71 -11.41 -3.42 -6.17
CA GLY A 71 -11.73 -4.62 -5.39
C GLY A 71 -11.72 -5.95 -6.16
N GLN A 72 -11.47 -5.93 -7.47
CA GLN A 72 -11.43 -7.16 -8.26
C GLN A 72 -10.16 -7.95 -7.97
N GLN A 73 -10.33 -9.23 -7.61
CA GLN A 73 -9.22 -10.16 -7.39
C GLN A 73 -8.64 -10.59 -8.74
N ILE A 74 -7.37 -10.29 -8.97
CA ILE A 74 -6.64 -10.52 -10.21
C ILE A 74 -6.13 -11.95 -10.26
N ALA A 75 -5.39 -12.34 -9.22
CA ALA A 75 -4.91 -13.68 -8.99
C ALA A 75 -4.91 -13.94 -7.48
N CYS A 76 -5.12 -15.19 -7.10
CA CYS A 76 -5.12 -15.63 -5.72
C CYS A 76 -4.43 -16.98 -5.57
N ILE A 77 -3.62 -17.12 -4.53
CA ILE A 77 -3.02 -18.38 -4.11
C ILE A 77 -3.73 -18.84 -2.85
N SER A 78 -4.19 -20.09 -2.86
CA SER A 78 -4.89 -20.67 -1.70
C SER A 78 -3.93 -20.93 -0.55
N HIS A 79 -4.38 -20.65 0.66
CA HIS A 79 -3.63 -20.85 1.90
C HIS A 79 -4.53 -21.49 2.95
N ALA A 80 -3.94 -22.02 4.02
CA ALA A 80 -4.68 -22.68 5.10
C ALA A 80 -5.67 -21.74 5.80
N THR A 81 -5.37 -20.44 5.85
CA THR A 81 -6.15 -19.42 6.57
C THR A 81 -6.91 -18.46 5.66
N GLY A 82 -6.99 -18.72 4.35
CA GLY A 82 -7.61 -17.84 3.38
C GLY A 82 -6.91 -17.89 2.03
N ARG A 83 -6.79 -16.74 1.36
CA ARG A 83 -6.08 -16.63 0.07
C ARG A 83 -5.18 -15.40 0.05
N LEU A 84 -3.96 -15.55 -0.45
CA LEU A 84 -3.10 -14.42 -0.79
C LEU A 84 -3.54 -13.92 -2.16
N CYS A 85 -4.03 -12.69 -2.26
CA CYS A 85 -4.59 -12.15 -3.50
C CYS A 85 -3.95 -10.83 -3.88
N ALA A 86 -3.84 -10.60 -5.18
CA ALA A 86 -3.56 -9.29 -5.77
C ALA A 86 -4.87 -8.63 -6.22
N PHE A 87 -5.06 -7.36 -5.90
CA PHE A 87 -6.26 -6.59 -6.27
C PHE A 87 -5.97 -5.08 -6.25
N TYR A 88 -6.75 -4.31 -7.01
CA TYR A 88 -6.70 -2.85 -6.96
C TYR A 88 -7.62 -2.29 -5.88
N GLN A 89 -7.21 -1.22 -5.21
CA GLN A 89 -8.05 -0.48 -4.26
C GLN A 89 -7.73 1.02 -4.33
N ASN A 90 -8.68 1.85 -3.89
CA ASN A 90 -8.59 3.32 -3.98
C ASN A 90 -8.46 3.83 -5.44
N VAL A 91 -8.84 3.02 -6.42
CA VAL A 91 -8.73 3.32 -7.85
C VAL A 91 -10.02 3.90 -8.46
N GLY A 92 -11.17 3.76 -7.80
CA GLY A 92 -12.45 4.27 -8.29
C GLY A 92 -12.87 3.57 -9.58
N ASP A 93 -13.31 4.33 -10.59
CA ASP A 93 -13.76 3.77 -11.88
C ASP A 93 -12.61 3.37 -12.83
N ARG A 94 -11.35 3.56 -12.40
CA ARG A 94 -10.19 3.21 -13.21
C ARG A 94 -10.03 1.70 -13.30
N THR A 95 -9.47 1.27 -14.42
CA THR A 95 -9.14 -0.11 -14.67
C THR A 95 -7.74 -0.23 -15.24
N PHE A 96 -7.11 -1.38 -15.01
CA PHE A 96 -5.73 -1.66 -15.39
C PHE A 96 -5.65 -2.98 -16.12
N ASN A 97 -4.85 -3.01 -17.17
CA ASN A 97 -4.67 -4.21 -17.98
C ASN A 97 -3.58 -5.14 -17.40
N LYS A 98 -3.35 -6.26 -18.07
CA LYS A 98 -2.35 -7.27 -17.68
C LYS A 98 -0.94 -6.69 -17.57
N ASP A 99 -0.49 -5.95 -18.58
CA ASP A 99 0.86 -5.41 -18.61
C ASP A 99 1.11 -4.40 -17.48
N GLN A 100 0.14 -3.51 -17.20
CA GLN A 100 0.21 -2.58 -16.08
C GLN A 100 0.27 -3.33 -14.75
N THR A 101 -0.56 -4.37 -14.61
CA THR A 101 -0.58 -5.19 -13.39
C THR A 101 0.75 -5.89 -13.15
N LEU A 102 1.34 -6.49 -14.19
CA LEU A 102 2.65 -7.15 -14.11
C LEU A 102 3.77 -6.16 -13.79
N MET A 103 3.71 -4.94 -14.33
CA MET A 103 4.64 -3.85 -14.01
C MET A 103 4.55 -3.46 -12.53
N TYR A 104 3.34 -3.25 -11.99
CA TYR A 104 3.17 -2.90 -10.58
C TYR A 104 3.63 -4.03 -9.64
N MET A 105 3.33 -5.29 -9.97
CA MET A 105 3.87 -6.44 -9.24
C MET A 105 5.39 -6.48 -9.28
N GLN A 106 6.00 -6.15 -10.42
CA GLN A 106 7.46 -6.06 -10.52
C GLN A 106 8.02 -4.96 -9.61
N TRP A 107 7.38 -3.80 -9.52
CA TRP A 107 7.83 -2.73 -8.62
C TRP A 107 7.79 -3.16 -7.15
N LEU A 108 6.81 -3.96 -6.73
CA LEU A 108 6.78 -4.55 -5.39
C LEU A 108 7.98 -5.46 -5.14
N LEU A 109 8.31 -6.32 -6.10
CA LEU A 109 9.48 -7.21 -6.02
C LEU A 109 10.79 -6.40 -5.99
N ASP A 110 10.92 -5.40 -6.86
CA ASP A 110 12.09 -4.53 -6.93
C ASP A 110 12.27 -3.70 -5.64
N HIS A 111 11.17 -3.39 -4.95
CA HIS A 111 11.17 -2.75 -3.63
C HIS A 111 11.54 -3.71 -2.49
N GLY A 112 11.59 -5.02 -2.74
CA GLY A 112 11.95 -6.05 -1.76
C GLY A 112 10.76 -6.63 -0.99
N CYS A 113 9.54 -6.47 -1.50
CA CYS A 113 8.37 -7.11 -0.91
C CYS A 113 8.27 -8.57 -1.38
N GLU A 114 8.25 -9.50 -0.42
CA GLU A 114 8.24 -10.94 -0.72
C GLU A 114 6.81 -11.51 -0.81
N VAL A 115 5.98 -11.23 0.20
CA VAL A 115 4.66 -11.86 0.36
C VAL A 115 3.52 -10.86 0.17
N CYS A 116 3.62 -9.70 0.81
CA CYS A 116 2.58 -8.67 0.78
C CYS A 116 3.18 -7.29 0.59
N GLY A 117 2.37 -6.39 0.07
CA GLY A 117 2.74 -5.00 -0.13
C GLY A 117 1.73 -4.27 -0.98
N SER A 118 1.95 -2.97 -1.08
CA SER A 118 1.14 -2.06 -1.86
C SER A 118 2.03 -1.13 -2.68
N VAL A 119 1.63 -0.87 -3.92
CA VAL A 119 2.31 0.05 -4.83
C VAL A 119 1.33 1.06 -5.39
N PRO A 120 1.61 2.37 -5.31
CA PRO A 120 0.74 3.39 -5.88
C PRO A 120 0.59 3.24 -7.40
N THR A 121 -0.62 3.46 -7.90
CA THR A 121 -0.92 3.49 -9.35
C THR A 121 -0.88 4.89 -9.94
N ASP A 122 -0.81 5.92 -9.09
CA ASP A 122 -0.74 7.33 -9.47
C ASP A 122 0.60 7.99 -9.13
N ASP A 123 0.89 9.06 -9.86
CA ASP A 123 2.01 9.95 -9.59
C ASP A 123 1.92 10.56 -8.18
N GLY A 124 3.10 10.81 -7.59
CA GLY A 124 3.21 11.42 -6.26
C GLY A 124 3.26 10.43 -5.11
N ASN A 125 3.44 9.12 -5.41
CA ASN A 125 3.82 8.05 -4.49
C ASN A 125 2.95 7.99 -3.23
N ASP A 126 1.63 7.91 -3.41
CA ASP A 126 0.65 7.86 -2.33
C ASP A 126 -0.44 6.83 -2.62
N VAL A 127 -0.43 5.73 -1.87
CA VAL A 127 -1.38 4.62 -2.04
C VAL A 127 -2.83 5.02 -1.78
N ASN A 128 -3.08 6.11 -1.06
CA ASN A 128 -4.44 6.62 -0.82
C ASN A 128 -5.12 7.14 -2.09
N ASN A 129 -4.35 7.41 -3.15
CA ASN A 129 -4.87 7.84 -4.44
C ASN A 129 -5.14 6.67 -5.38
N GLY A 130 -4.76 5.44 -5.03
CA GLY A 130 -4.86 4.28 -5.90
C GLY A 130 -3.65 3.37 -5.73
N GLU A 131 -3.88 2.08 -5.56
CA GLU A 131 -2.81 1.11 -5.36
C GLU A 131 -3.17 -0.26 -5.92
N LEU A 132 -2.14 -1.00 -6.35
CA LEU A 132 -2.19 -2.45 -6.43
C LEU A 132 -1.72 -2.99 -5.08
N THR A 133 -2.56 -3.80 -4.44
CA THR A 133 -2.28 -4.43 -3.16
C THR A 133 -2.14 -5.93 -3.34
N VAL A 134 -1.14 -6.52 -2.68
CA VAL A 134 -1.07 -7.95 -2.40
C VAL A 134 -1.25 -8.17 -0.90
N ASN A 135 -2.33 -8.85 -0.51
CA ASN A 135 -2.63 -9.15 0.89
C ASN A 135 -3.48 -10.42 1.04
N PHE A 136 -3.57 -10.93 2.27
CA PHE A 136 -4.48 -12.02 2.60
C PHE A 136 -5.94 -11.55 2.66
N VAL A 137 -6.80 -12.35 2.04
CA VAL A 137 -8.27 -12.21 2.01
C VAL A 137 -8.87 -13.48 2.62
N ALA A 138 -9.76 -13.30 3.60
CA ALA A 138 -10.51 -14.39 4.25
C ALA A 138 -11.74 -14.81 3.44
#